data_AF-A0A415UHS5-F1
#
_entry.id   AF-A0A415UHS5-F1
#
_cell.length_a   1.000
_cell.length_b   1.000
_cell.length_c   1.000
_cell.angle_alpha   90.00
_cell.angle_beta   90.00
_cell.angle_gamma   90.00
#
_symmetry.space_group_name_H-M   'P 1'
#
loop_
_entity.id
_entity.type
_entity.pdbx_description
1 polymer ?
#
loop_
_entity_poly.entity_id
_entity_poly.type
_entity_poly.pdbx_seq_one_letter_code
_entity_poly.pdbx_strand_id
1 'polypeptide(L)'
;MVKSNTIEKKAGSRDTFQKVKRQLDDAQKVTAEVGELMAEARNILTSYARCKTENGYENFTDMILEASKKGEQLTEKLRRLSLEVVLDQVKYEKYQSELVAVHGIKIGYCDEILGIIMPVLIPHRKEQYTDYLYKPLYIAFKQWCIEQNQEQKKIPEYEKCTVCFVHLYNRDLPLGRIRDHDNFEEKHVLDVISNFFLVSDSGLHVDTYHITRMADKDGTEVYIMDTDKFPRWLQSI
;
A
#
# COMPACT_ATOMS: atom_id res chain seq x y z
N MET A 1 26.00 -45.16 -29.88
CA MET A 1 26.59 -44.43 -28.72
C MET A 1 25.64 -43.31 -28.35
N VAL A 2 24.81 -43.51 -27.32
CA VAL A 2 23.94 -42.49 -26.73
C VAL A 2 24.65 -41.97 -25.49
N LYS A 3 25.22 -40.76 -25.56
CA LYS A 3 25.65 -40.00 -24.38
C LYS A 3 25.41 -38.52 -24.67
N SER A 4 24.98 -37.83 -23.61
CA SER A 4 24.87 -36.36 -23.47
C SER A 4 23.57 -35.72 -23.95
N ASN A 5 22.47 -36.02 -23.24
CA ASN A 5 21.38 -35.04 -23.02
C ASN A 5 20.95 -34.94 -21.55
N THR A 6 21.68 -35.60 -20.63
CA THR A 6 21.31 -35.71 -19.21
C THR A 6 22.09 -34.74 -18.31
N ILE A 7 23.22 -34.19 -18.79
CA ILE A 7 24.09 -33.31 -18.01
C ILE A 7 23.61 -31.85 -18.06
N GLU A 8 23.10 -31.37 -19.21
CA GLU A 8 22.60 -30.00 -19.35
C GLU A 8 21.34 -29.72 -18.52
N LYS A 9 20.39 -30.66 -18.43
CA LYS A 9 19.20 -30.51 -17.56
C LYS A 9 19.55 -30.51 -16.06
N LYS A 10 20.57 -31.26 -15.63
CA LYS A 10 21.01 -31.29 -14.22
C LYS A 10 21.78 -30.02 -13.83
N ALA A 11 22.61 -29.50 -14.72
CA ALA A 11 23.35 -28.26 -14.51
C ALA A 11 22.39 -27.05 -14.42
N GLY A 12 21.37 -26.98 -15.29
CA GLY A 12 20.36 -25.91 -15.26
C GLY A 12 19.54 -25.88 -13.96
N SER A 13 19.17 -27.03 -13.40
CA SER A 13 18.43 -27.04 -12.11
C SER A 13 19.33 -26.70 -10.91
N ARG A 14 20.59 -27.15 -10.90
CA ARG A 14 21.48 -26.91 -9.76
C ARG A 14 21.95 -25.46 -9.68
N ASP A 15 22.19 -24.83 -10.83
CA ASP A 15 22.53 -23.41 -10.94
C ASP A 15 21.34 -22.51 -10.56
N THR A 16 20.12 -22.88 -10.95
CA THR A 16 18.90 -22.15 -10.55
C THR A 16 18.64 -22.24 -9.05
N PHE A 17 18.75 -23.43 -8.43
CA PHE A 17 18.62 -23.54 -6.96
C PHE A 17 19.72 -22.76 -6.21
N GLN A 18 20.94 -22.69 -6.74
CA GLN A 18 21.99 -21.86 -6.15
C GLN A 18 21.69 -20.37 -6.27
N LYS A 19 21.13 -19.92 -7.39
CA LYS A 19 20.68 -18.53 -7.57
C LYS A 19 19.56 -18.17 -6.59
N VAL A 20 18.53 -19.00 -6.46
CA VAL A 20 17.44 -18.81 -5.49
C VAL A 20 17.98 -18.78 -4.07
N LYS A 21 18.92 -19.68 -3.72
CA LYS A 21 19.57 -19.66 -2.41
C LYS A 21 20.27 -18.33 -2.14
N ARG A 22 21.05 -17.79 -3.08
CA ARG A 22 21.70 -16.48 -2.91
C ARG A 22 20.69 -15.36 -2.72
N GLN A 23 19.59 -15.37 -3.48
CA GLN A 23 18.53 -14.37 -3.30
C GLN A 23 17.86 -14.47 -1.91
N LEU A 24 17.67 -15.69 -1.39
CA LEU A 24 17.19 -15.91 -0.02
C LEU A 24 18.17 -15.38 1.02
N ASP A 25 19.47 -15.69 0.88
CA ASP A 25 20.54 -15.21 1.76
C ASP A 25 20.59 -13.66 1.75
N ASP A 26 20.46 -13.04 0.57
CA ASP A 26 20.40 -11.58 0.42
C ASP A 26 19.17 -10.97 1.10
N ALA A 27 17.99 -11.57 0.92
CA ALA A 27 16.76 -11.11 1.58
C ALA A 27 16.84 -11.26 3.11
N GLN A 28 17.43 -12.36 3.59
CA GLN A 28 17.69 -12.58 5.01
C GLN A 28 18.64 -11.53 5.58
N LYS A 29 19.70 -11.16 4.84
CA LYS A 29 20.61 -10.09 5.25
C LYS A 29 19.89 -8.75 5.42
N VAL A 30 19.08 -8.34 4.43
CA VAL A 30 18.31 -7.09 4.53
C VAL A 30 17.31 -7.14 5.70
N THR A 31 16.70 -8.31 5.95
CA THR A 31 15.82 -8.50 7.13
C THR A 31 16.56 -8.26 8.44
N ALA A 32 17.80 -8.77 8.58
CA ALA A 32 18.63 -8.54 9.75
C ALA A 32 18.99 -7.04 9.90
N GLU A 33 19.39 -6.37 8.81
CA GLU A 33 19.68 -4.94 8.79
C GLU A 33 18.48 -4.10 9.27
N VAL A 34 17.26 -4.40 8.79
CA VAL A 34 16.02 -3.75 9.27
C VAL A 34 15.84 -3.98 10.77
N GLY A 35 16.04 -5.22 11.24
CA GLY A 35 15.90 -5.56 12.66
C GLY A 35 16.89 -4.81 13.56
N GLU A 36 18.14 -4.69 13.13
CA GLU A 36 19.20 -3.97 13.84
C GLU A 36 18.89 -2.47 13.92
N LEU A 37 18.55 -1.83 12.80
CA LEU A 37 18.18 -0.41 12.74
C LEU A 37 16.99 -0.10 13.66
N MET A 38 15.96 -0.96 13.65
CA MET A 38 14.78 -0.78 14.52
C MET A 38 15.11 -0.97 16.01
N ALA A 39 16.00 -1.91 16.34
CA ALA A 39 16.46 -2.11 17.71
C ALA A 39 17.27 -0.91 18.22
N GLU A 40 18.15 -0.36 17.39
CA GLU A 40 18.94 0.83 17.70
C GLU A 40 18.07 2.07 17.83
N ALA A 41 17.14 2.31 16.90
CA ALA A 41 16.18 3.41 16.99
C ALA A 41 15.40 3.37 18.32
N ARG A 42 14.94 2.19 18.76
CA ARG A 42 14.25 2.03 20.06
C ARG A 42 15.16 2.40 21.24
N ASN A 43 16.43 2.02 21.20
CA ASN A 43 17.39 2.35 22.26
C ASN A 43 17.64 3.86 22.32
N ILE A 44 17.82 4.50 21.17
CA ILE A 44 18.00 5.96 21.06
C ILE A 44 16.75 6.68 21.59
N LEU A 45 15.55 6.27 21.19
CA LEU A 45 14.29 6.86 21.66
C LEU A 45 14.15 6.76 23.18
N THR A 46 14.50 5.61 23.75
CA THR A 46 14.46 5.39 25.21
C THR A 46 15.45 6.30 25.95
N SER A 47 16.63 6.52 25.37
CA SER A 47 17.64 7.43 25.90
C SER A 47 17.20 8.90 25.79
N TYR A 48 16.67 9.29 24.62
CA TYR A 48 16.15 10.63 24.36
C TYR A 48 15.02 11.00 25.31
N ALA A 49 14.10 10.07 25.60
CA ALA A 49 13.01 10.27 26.56
C ALA A 49 13.52 10.62 27.97
N ARG A 50 14.73 10.20 28.33
CA ARG A 50 15.36 10.48 29.64
C ARG A 50 16.18 11.76 29.66
N CYS A 51 16.93 12.04 28.59
CA CYS A 51 17.97 13.08 28.60
C CYS A 51 17.66 14.29 27.70
N LYS A 52 16.68 14.19 26.78
CA LYS A 52 16.21 15.25 25.86
C LYS A 52 17.32 16.01 25.11
N THR A 53 18.29 15.30 24.52
CA THR A 53 19.35 15.90 23.70
C THR A 53 18.93 16.01 22.23
N GLU A 54 19.15 17.15 21.59
CA GLU A 54 18.76 17.38 20.18
C GLU A 54 19.36 16.34 19.22
N ASN A 55 20.66 16.03 19.34
CA ASN A 55 21.34 15.00 18.53
C ASN A 55 20.71 13.60 18.67
N GLY A 56 20.03 13.31 19.78
CA GLY A 56 19.37 12.02 19.99
C GLY A 56 18.14 11.84 19.10
N TYR A 57 17.38 12.91 18.85
CA TYR A 57 16.18 12.84 18.03
C TYR A 57 16.48 12.79 16.53
N GLU A 58 17.52 13.50 16.08
CA GLU A 58 18.03 13.43 14.71
C GLU A 58 18.51 12.00 14.38
N ASN A 59 19.38 11.43 15.22
CA ASN A 59 19.85 10.05 15.03
C ASN A 59 18.70 9.02 15.04
N PHE A 60 17.69 9.20 15.88
CA PHE A 60 16.50 8.35 15.87
C PHE A 60 15.77 8.43 14.51
N THR A 61 15.59 9.64 13.99
CA THR A 61 14.92 9.88 12.71
C THR A 61 15.68 9.24 11.56
N ASP A 62 17.00 9.40 11.52
CA ASP A 62 17.86 8.79 10.48
C ASP A 62 17.77 7.26 10.49
N MET A 63 17.78 6.64 11.67
CA MET A 63 17.63 5.19 11.80
C MET A 63 16.28 4.71 11.28
N ILE A 64 15.19 5.43 11.59
CA ILE A 64 13.85 5.11 11.08
C ILE A 64 13.78 5.26 9.56
N LEU A 65 14.37 6.31 9.00
CA LEU A 65 14.41 6.53 7.55
C LEU A 65 15.21 5.45 6.84
N GLU A 66 16.36 5.05 7.37
CA GLU A 66 17.17 3.98 6.77
C GLU A 66 16.47 2.62 6.90
N ALA A 67 15.84 2.33 8.04
CA ALA A 67 15.03 1.12 8.22
C ALA A 67 13.88 1.06 7.20
N SER A 68 13.23 2.21 6.94
CA SER A 68 12.17 2.34 5.93
C SER A 68 12.70 2.00 4.52
N LYS A 69 13.84 2.56 4.10
CA LYS A 69 14.46 2.23 2.80
C LYS A 69 14.81 0.75 2.67
N LYS A 70 15.36 0.16 3.74
CA LYS A 70 15.68 -1.27 3.78
C LYS A 70 14.43 -2.15 3.75
N GLY A 71 13.34 -1.72 4.38
CA GLY A 71 12.03 -2.37 4.30
C GLY A 71 11.44 -2.39 2.88
N GLU A 72 11.62 -1.30 2.13
CA GLU A 72 11.23 -1.26 0.70
C GLU A 72 12.06 -2.24 -0.14
N GLN A 73 13.40 -2.27 0.07
CA GLN A 73 14.29 -3.23 -0.59
C GLN A 73 13.92 -4.68 -0.25
N LEU A 74 13.57 -4.96 1.01
CA LEU A 74 13.12 -6.28 1.43
C LEU A 74 11.82 -6.68 0.72
N THR A 75 10.87 -5.75 0.63
CA THR A 75 9.59 -5.97 -0.05
C THR A 75 9.80 -6.30 -1.53
N GLU A 76 10.67 -5.57 -2.24
CA GLU A 76 11.06 -5.87 -3.62
C GLU A 76 11.62 -7.28 -3.77
N LYS A 77 12.62 -7.62 -2.94
CA LYS A 77 13.28 -8.94 -2.98
C LYS A 77 12.30 -10.08 -2.76
N LEU A 78 11.42 -9.96 -1.76
CA LEU A 78 10.43 -11.00 -1.44
C LEU A 78 9.35 -11.13 -2.52
N ARG A 79 8.90 -10.01 -3.11
CA ARG A 79 7.96 -10.05 -4.24
C ARG A 79 8.58 -10.74 -5.45
N ARG A 80 9.84 -10.44 -5.78
CA ARG A 80 10.57 -11.09 -6.88
C ARG A 80 10.77 -12.59 -6.62
N LEU A 81 11.21 -12.95 -5.41
CA LEU A 81 11.33 -14.36 -5.00
C LEU A 81 10.00 -15.11 -5.11
N SER A 82 8.89 -14.48 -4.70
CA SER A 82 7.55 -15.08 -4.80
C SER A 82 7.18 -15.35 -6.26
N LEU A 83 7.46 -14.40 -7.16
CA LEU A 83 7.25 -14.56 -8.60
C LEU A 83 8.12 -15.67 -9.22
N GLU A 84 9.38 -15.77 -8.82
CA GLU A 84 10.33 -16.73 -9.39
C GLU A 84 10.12 -18.16 -8.87
N VAL A 85 9.69 -18.32 -7.62
CA VAL A 85 9.61 -19.63 -6.93
C VAL A 85 8.19 -20.21 -6.97
N VAL A 86 7.15 -19.39 -6.92
CA VAL A 86 5.75 -19.85 -6.90
C VAL A 86 5.25 -20.02 -8.34
N LEU A 87 5.54 -21.19 -8.93
CA LEU A 87 5.09 -21.55 -10.28
C LEU A 87 3.62 -22.01 -10.34
N ASP A 88 3.02 -22.28 -9.18
CA ASP A 88 1.61 -22.66 -9.07
C ASP A 88 0.75 -21.41 -9.18
N GLN A 89 0.13 -21.26 -10.36
CA GLN A 89 -0.70 -20.10 -10.70
C GLN A 89 -1.86 -19.89 -9.72
N VAL A 90 -2.48 -20.98 -9.23
CA VAL A 90 -3.61 -20.89 -8.29
C VAL A 90 -3.14 -20.34 -6.95
N LYS A 91 -1.97 -20.78 -6.47
CA LYS A 91 -1.37 -20.25 -5.23
C LYS A 91 -0.95 -18.80 -5.38
N TYR A 92 -0.40 -18.43 -6.54
CA TYR A 92 0.01 -17.05 -6.79
C TYR A 92 -1.20 -16.10 -6.88
N GLU A 93 -2.28 -16.51 -7.54
CA GLU A 93 -3.55 -15.77 -7.57
C GLU A 93 -4.18 -15.62 -6.18
N LYS A 94 -4.12 -16.68 -5.37
CA LYS A 94 -4.55 -16.64 -3.96
C LYS A 94 -3.70 -15.66 -3.14
N TYR A 95 -2.38 -15.67 -3.31
CA TYR A 95 -1.48 -14.70 -2.69
C TYR A 95 -1.83 -13.26 -3.10
N GLN A 96 -2.08 -13.00 -4.38
CA GLN A 96 -2.50 -11.68 -4.86
C GLN A 96 -3.83 -11.24 -4.22
N SER A 97 -4.76 -12.18 -4.03
CA SER A 97 -6.03 -11.92 -3.35
C SER A 97 -5.83 -11.61 -1.86
N GLU A 98 -4.95 -12.35 -1.19
CA GLU A 98 -4.60 -12.13 0.21
C GLU A 98 -3.86 -10.80 0.43
N LEU A 99 -3.17 -10.25 -0.58
CA LEU A 99 -2.52 -8.94 -0.47
C LEU A 99 -3.51 -7.82 -0.10
N VAL A 100 -4.75 -7.88 -0.60
CA VAL A 100 -5.80 -6.91 -0.26
C VAL A 100 -6.08 -6.94 1.25
N ALA A 101 -6.22 -8.15 1.81
CA ALA A 101 -6.45 -8.35 3.23
C ALA A 101 -5.23 -7.95 4.09
N VAL A 102 -4.01 -8.22 3.61
CA VAL A 102 -2.76 -7.81 4.29
C VAL A 102 -2.67 -6.29 4.41
N HIS A 103 -3.09 -5.55 3.37
CA HIS A 103 -3.16 -4.08 3.41
C HIS A 103 -4.44 -3.58 4.11
N GLY A 104 -5.32 -4.47 4.58
CA GLY A 104 -6.54 -4.08 5.27
C GLY A 104 -7.51 -3.28 4.40
N ILE A 105 -7.43 -3.41 3.08
CA ILE A 105 -8.31 -2.68 2.15
C ILE A 105 -9.71 -3.30 2.19
N LYS A 106 -10.73 -2.45 2.37
CA LYS A 106 -12.14 -2.87 2.36
C LYS A 106 -12.95 -1.91 1.50
N ILE A 107 -13.93 -2.45 0.78
CA ILE A 107 -14.79 -1.69 -0.13
C ILE A 107 -16.24 -1.97 0.23
N GLY A 108 -17.05 -0.94 0.29
CA GLY A 108 -18.49 -1.02 0.52
C GLY A 108 -19.24 -0.05 -0.39
N TYR A 109 -20.48 -0.39 -0.72
CA TYR A 109 -21.35 0.47 -1.53
C TYR A 109 -22.71 0.55 -0.86
N CYS A 110 -23.11 1.75 -0.45
CA CYS A 110 -24.37 2.01 0.24
C CYS A 110 -24.88 3.41 -0.13
N ASP A 111 -26.19 3.56 -0.28
CA ASP A 111 -26.84 4.85 -0.64
C ASP A 111 -26.21 5.54 -1.86
N GLU A 112 -25.80 4.72 -2.83
CA GLU A 112 -25.09 5.15 -4.04
C GLU A 112 -23.74 5.84 -3.81
N ILE A 113 -23.11 5.58 -2.66
CA ILE A 113 -21.77 6.04 -2.30
C ILE A 113 -20.84 4.84 -2.20
N LEU A 114 -19.73 4.89 -2.93
CA LEU A 114 -18.66 3.91 -2.84
C LEU A 114 -17.68 4.34 -1.74
N GLY A 115 -17.56 3.54 -0.69
CA GLY A 115 -16.66 3.77 0.44
C GLY A 115 -15.51 2.76 0.44
N ILE A 116 -14.29 3.25 0.68
CA ILE A 116 -13.06 2.47 0.70
C ILE A 116 -12.34 2.76 2.02
N ILE A 117 -11.92 1.72 2.73
CA ILE A 117 -11.03 1.83 3.88
C ILE A 117 -9.68 1.28 3.45
N MET A 118 -8.61 2.04 3.68
CA MET A 118 -7.25 1.66 3.28
C MET A 118 -6.20 2.19 4.27
N PRO A 119 -4.93 1.74 4.17
CA PRO A 119 -3.84 2.29 4.96
C PRO A 119 -3.66 3.80 4.75
N VAL A 120 -2.88 4.40 5.65
CA VAL A 120 -2.49 5.81 5.56
C VAL A 120 -1.88 6.11 4.20
N LEU A 121 -2.42 7.11 3.50
CA LEU A 121 -1.74 7.71 2.37
C LEU A 121 -0.49 8.45 2.85
N ILE A 122 0.65 8.11 2.26
CA ILE A 122 1.92 8.73 2.63
C ILE A 122 2.15 9.94 1.71
N PRO A 123 2.74 11.03 2.22
CA PRO A 123 3.16 12.13 1.36
C PRO A 123 4.21 11.68 0.35
N HIS A 124 4.07 12.21 -0.86
CA HIS A 124 4.94 12.03 -2.01
C HIS A 124 6.36 12.46 -1.64
N ARG A 125 7.31 11.52 -1.72
CA ARG A 125 8.75 11.84 -1.65
C ARG A 125 9.20 12.32 -3.02
N LYS A 126 10.07 13.34 -3.06
CA LYS A 126 10.60 13.93 -4.31
C LYS A 126 11.42 12.94 -5.17
N GLU A 127 11.78 11.77 -4.64
CA GLU A 127 12.47 10.71 -5.38
C GLU A 127 11.65 9.41 -5.38
N GLN A 128 11.77 8.68 -6.50
CA GLN A 128 11.16 7.40 -6.88
C GLN A 128 9.83 7.05 -6.19
N TYR A 129 8.74 7.22 -6.94
CA TYR A 129 7.42 6.66 -6.65
C TYR A 129 7.55 5.18 -6.22
N THR A 130 7.12 4.86 -5.00
CA THR A 130 6.83 3.48 -4.65
C THR A 130 5.33 3.28 -4.85
N ASP A 131 4.95 2.40 -5.78
CA ASP A 131 3.56 2.00 -6.02
C ASP A 131 3.02 1.16 -4.85
N TYR A 132 3.19 1.62 -3.61
CA TYR A 132 2.91 0.87 -2.39
C TYR A 132 1.44 0.44 -2.37
N LEU A 133 0.52 1.35 -2.69
CA LEU A 133 -0.93 1.12 -2.64
C LEU A 133 -1.58 0.87 -3.98
N TYR A 134 -0.96 1.24 -5.11
CA TYR A 134 -1.57 1.10 -6.43
C TYR A 134 -2.01 -0.33 -6.74
N LYS A 135 -1.09 -1.30 -6.64
CA LYS A 135 -1.36 -2.69 -7.00
C LYS A 135 -2.36 -3.38 -6.05
N PRO A 136 -2.22 -3.29 -4.71
CA PRO A 136 -3.24 -3.81 -3.80
C PRO A 136 -4.63 -3.20 -4.03
N LEU A 137 -4.72 -1.88 -4.26
CA LEU A 137 -5.99 -1.20 -4.51
C LEU A 137 -6.64 -1.66 -5.82
N TYR A 138 -5.86 -1.75 -6.90
CA TYR A 138 -6.34 -2.24 -8.19
C TYR A 138 -6.91 -3.67 -8.09
N ILE A 139 -6.22 -4.56 -7.37
CA ILE A 139 -6.70 -5.93 -7.14
C ILE A 139 -8.01 -5.91 -6.35
N ALA A 140 -8.10 -5.07 -5.32
CA ALA A 140 -9.31 -4.94 -4.50
C ALA A 140 -10.52 -4.51 -5.33
N PHE A 141 -10.38 -3.49 -6.20
CA PHE A 141 -11.47 -3.02 -7.07
C PHE A 141 -11.89 -4.08 -8.07
N LYS A 142 -10.91 -4.74 -8.70
CA LYS A 142 -11.18 -5.84 -9.64
C LYS A 142 -11.99 -6.96 -8.98
N GLN A 143 -11.60 -7.38 -7.79
CA GLN A 143 -12.30 -8.44 -7.04
C GLN A 143 -13.70 -8.00 -6.66
N TRP A 144 -13.84 -6.79 -6.13
CA TRP A 144 -15.13 -6.24 -5.75
C TRP A 144 -16.10 -6.17 -6.94
N CYS A 145 -15.65 -5.69 -8.11
CA CYS A 145 -16.47 -5.68 -9.32
C CYS A 145 -16.87 -7.09 -9.78
N ILE A 146 -15.98 -8.08 -9.68
CA ILE A 146 -16.32 -9.48 -9.99
C ILE A 146 -17.40 -10.00 -9.04
N GLU A 147 -17.25 -9.76 -7.74
CA GLU A 147 -18.23 -10.16 -6.72
C GLU A 147 -19.59 -9.50 -6.94
N GLN A 148 -19.64 -8.18 -7.20
CA GLN A 148 -20.89 -7.48 -7.52
C GLN A 148 -21.57 -8.08 -8.75
N ASN A 149 -20.82 -8.34 -9.82
CA ASN A 149 -21.37 -8.95 -11.04
C ASN A 149 -21.92 -10.37 -10.79
N GLN A 150 -21.20 -11.19 -10.00
CA GLN A 150 -21.65 -12.55 -9.64
C GLN A 150 -22.95 -12.52 -8.83
N GLU A 151 -23.10 -11.52 -7.96
CA GLU A 151 -24.30 -11.30 -7.15
C GLU A 151 -25.39 -10.49 -7.87
N GLN A 152 -25.20 -10.15 -9.14
CA GLN A 152 -26.11 -9.30 -9.94
C GLN A 152 -26.42 -7.94 -9.30
N LYS A 153 -25.44 -7.38 -8.59
CA LYS A 153 -25.51 -6.06 -7.95
C LYS A 153 -24.98 -4.97 -8.90
N LYS A 154 -25.39 -3.73 -8.64
CA LYS A 154 -24.96 -2.54 -9.39
C LYS A 154 -23.49 -2.25 -9.11
N ILE A 155 -22.70 -2.13 -10.17
CA ILE A 155 -21.38 -1.49 -10.14
C ILE A 155 -21.63 -0.01 -10.47
N PRO A 156 -21.20 0.95 -9.63
CA PRO A 156 -21.38 2.35 -9.93
C PRO A 156 -20.47 2.80 -11.07
N GLU A 157 -21.00 3.71 -11.88
CA GLU A 157 -20.25 4.45 -12.89
C GLU A 157 -20.64 5.93 -12.72
N TYR A 158 -19.66 6.79 -12.47
CA TYR A 158 -19.87 8.19 -12.17
C TYR A 158 -19.43 9.07 -13.33
N GLU A 159 -20.34 9.91 -13.81
CA GLU A 159 -20.06 10.91 -14.85
C GLU A 159 -19.49 12.19 -14.24
N LYS A 160 -20.09 12.66 -13.13
CA LYS A 160 -19.60 13.81 -12.36
C LYS A 160 -19.64 13.49 -10.87
N CYS A 161 -18.47 13.34 -10.26
CA CYS A 161 -18.34 12.91 -8.87
C CYS A 161 -17.49 13.83 -8.02
N THR A 162 -17.69 13.71 -6.71
CA THR A 162 -16.76 14.20 -5.69
C THR A 162 -16.08 13.01 -5.01
N VAL A 163 -14.75 13.02 -5.00
CA VAL A 163 -13.92 12.05 -4.28
C VAL A 163 -13.43 12.68 -2.98
N CYS A 164 -13.90 12.14 -1.85
CA CYS A 164 -13.58 12.64 -0.53
C CYS A 164 -12.55 11.75 0.16
N PHE A 165 -11.40 12.31 0.50
CA PHE A 165 -10.35 11.66 1.29
C PHE A 165 -10.46 12.07 2.76
N VAL A 166 -10.75 11.11 3.62
CA VAL A 166 -10.76 11.28 5.07
C VAL A 166 -9.50 10.66 5.66
N HIS A 167 -8.57 11.51 6.05
CA HIS A 167 -7.31 11.13 6.68
C HIS A 167 -7.52 10.93 8.17
N LEU A 168 -7.38 9.70 8.63
CA LEU A 168 -7.58 9.30 10.02
C LEU A 168 -6.23 9.23 10.73
N TYR A 169 -6.14 9.96 11.84
CA TYR A 169 -4.98 9.97 12.73
C TYR A 169 -5.40 9.46 14.11
N ASN A 170 -4.83 8.35 14.57
CA ASN A 170 -4.86 7.92 15.96
C ASN A 170 -4.61 9.08 16.96
N ARG A 171 -5.59 9.33 17.83
CA ARG A 171 -5.59 10.37 18.87
C ARG A 171 -4.54 10.19 19.96
N ASP A 172 -4.05 8.98 20.15
CA ASP A 172 -3.06 8.65 21.18
C ASP A 172 -1.61 8.93 20.73
N LEU A 173 -1.41 9.29 19.45
CA LEU A 173 -0.10 9.56 18.87
C LEU A 173 0.18 11.08 18.76
N PRO A 174 1.46 11.51 18.72
CA PRO A 174 1.83 12.93 18.70
C PRO A 174 1.23 13.72 17.54
N LEU A 175 0.77 14.96 17.80
CA LEU A 175 0.14 15.80 16.78
C LEU A 175 1.07 16.22 15.62
N GLY A 176 2.39 16.28 15.85
CA GLY A 176 3.36 16.69 14.83
C GLY A 176 3.46 15.76 13.60
N ARG A 177 2.77 14.62 13.62
CA ARG A 177 2.66 13.71 12.48
C ARG A 177 1.52 14.07 11.52
N ILE A 178 0.57 14.92 11.95
CA ILE A 178 -0.55 15.36 11.11
C ILE A 178 0.05 16.19 9.97
N ARG A 179 -0.21 15.76 8.74
CA ARG A 179 0.29 16.40 7.53
C ARG A 179 -0.76 17.29 6.91
N ASP A 180 -0.31 18.34 6.25
CA ASP A 180 -1.13 19.13 5.34
C ASP A 180 -1.62 18.25 4.18
N HIS A 181 -2.69 18.69 3.52
CA HIS A 181 -3.28 17.98 2.39
C HIS A 181 -2.42 18.00 1.11
N ASP A 182 -1.28 18.70 1.15
CA ASP A 182 -0.36 18.79 0.02
C ASP A 182 0.41 17.48 -0.18
N ASN A 183 0.47 17.02 -1.44
CA ASN A 183 1.33 15.93 -1.90
C ASN A 183 1.00 14.55 -1.33
N PHE A 184 -0.25 14.15 -1.04
CA PHE A 184 -0.53 12.73 -0.78
C PHE A 184 -0.42 11.89 -2.07
N GLU A 185 -0.30 10.56 -1.95
CA GLU A 185 -0.45 9.59 -3.07
C GLU A 185 -1.86 9.57 -3.70
N GLU A 186 -2.60 10.67 -3.61
CA GLU A 186 -3.95 10.89 -4.13
C GLU A 186 -4.04 10.55 -5.61
N LYS A 187 -3.08 10.99 -6.42
CA LYS A 187 -3.11 10.77 -7.86
C LYS A 187 -3.18 9.28 -8.20
N HIS A 188 -2.38 8.43 -7.54
CA HIS A 188 -2.43 6.99 -7.79
C HIS A 188 -3.77 6.38 -7.38
N VAL A 189 -4.37 6.85 -6.29
CA VAL A 189 -5.70 6.40 -5.87
C VAL A 189 -6.74 6.81 -6.91
N LEU A 190 -6.70 8.07 -7.37
CA LEU A 190 -7.60 8.57 -8.42
C LEU A 190 -7.42 7.83 -9.74
N ASP A 191 -6.18 7.55 -10.16
CA ASP A 191 -5.91 6.78 -11.38
C ASP A 191 -6.54 5.38 -11.28
N VAL A 192 -6.49 4.73 -10.11
CA VAL A 192 -7.16 3.43 -9.91
C VAL A 192 -8.69 3.59 -9.88
N ILE A 193 -9.24 4.62 -9.23
CA ILE A 193 -10.70 4.89 -9.22
C ILE A 193 -11.21 5.13 -10.64
N SER A 194 -10.48 5.94 -11.42
CA SER A 194 -10.75 6.26 -12.82
C SER A 194 -10.95 5.01 -13.66
N ASN A 195 -10.03 4.05 -13.53
CA ASN A 195 -10.05 2.81 -14.30
C ASN A 195 -11.28 1.92 -14.07
N PHE A 196 -12.03 2.08 -12.97
CA PHE A 196 -13.14 1.18 -12.62
C PHE A 196 -14.50 1.86 -12.52
N PHE A 197 -14.55 3.13 -12.09
CA PHE A 197 -15.80 3.74 -11.64
C PHE A 197 -16.08 5.09 -12.28
N LEU A 198 -15.18 5.67 -13.06
CA LEU A 198 -15.37 6.99 -13.64
C LEU A 198 -15.48 6.93 -15.16
N VAL A 199 -16.32 7.78 -15.73
CA VAL A 199 -16.37 8.02 -17.18
C VAL A 199 -15.14 8.81 -17.64
N SER A 200 -14.68 9.76 -16.81
CA SER A 200 -13.46 10.54 -17.03
C SER A 200 -12.88 11.01 -15.69
N ASP A 201 -11.55 11.03 -15.58
CA ASP A 201 -10.79 11.59 -14.45
C ASP A 201 -10.34 13.04 -14.66
N SER A 202 -10.75 13.67 -15.77
CA SER A 202 -10.44 15.08 -15.99
C SER A 202 -11.08 15.93 -14.90
N GLY A 203 -10.42 17.03 -14.53
CA GLY A 203 -10.93 17.95 -13.49
C GLY A 203 -12.26 18.65 -13.82
N LEU A 204 -12.87 18.36 -14.99
CA LEU A 204 -14.24 18.74 -15.31
C LEU A 204 -15.28 17.80 -14.66
N HIS A 205 -14.90 16.55 -14.45
CA HIS A 205 -15.77 15.45 -14.02
C HIS A 205 -15.50 15.01 -12.58
N VAL A 206 -14.32 15.33 -12.05
CA VAL A 206 -13.90 14.92 -10.71
C VAL A 206 -13.52 16.13 -9.87
N ASP A 207 -14.26 16.33 -8.78
CA ASP A 207 -13.88 17.21 -7.68
C ASP A 207 -13.21 16.39 -6.57
N THR A 208 -12.19 16.92 -5.91
CA THR A 208 -11.55 16.26 -4.75
C THR A 208 -11.75 17.09 -3.47
N TYR A 209 -11.97 16.40 -2.35
CA TYR A 209 -12.18 17.03 -1.05
C TYR A 209 -11.41 16.28 0.03
N HIS A 210 -10.79 17.00 0.96
CA HIS A 210 -9.99 16.40 2.03
C HIS A 210 -10.50 16.78 3.41
N ILE A 211 -10.46 15.80 4.32
CA ILE A 211 -10.82 15.95 5.72
C ILE A 211 -9.72 15.30 6.55
N THR A 212 -9.27 15.96 7.62
CA THR A 212 -8.43 15.35 8.66
C THR A 212 -9.28 15.08 9.90
N ARG A 213 -9.18 13.87 10.46
CA ARG A 213 -9.92 13.47 11.67
C ARG A 213 -9.04 12.70 12.65
N MET A 214 -9.33 12.90 13.94
CA MET A 214 -8.75 12.09 14.99
C MET A 214 -9.58 10.83 15.23
N ALA A 215 -8.95 9.66 15.12
CA ALA A 215 -9.58 8.35 15.21
C ALA A 215 -8.86 7.48 16.26
N ASP A 216 -9.27 6.21 16.38
CA ASP A 216 -8.63 5.22 17.27
C ASP A 216 -7.41 4.55 16.61
N LYS A 217 -7.30 4.66 15.28
CA LYS A 217 -6.21 4.11 14.48
C LYS A 217 -5.92 5.01 13.29
N ASP A 218 -4.71 4.88 12.76
CA ASP A 218 -4.34 5.55 11.52
C ASP A 218 -4.96 4.85 10.31
N GLY A 219 -5.30 5.62 9.28
CA GLY A 219 -5.80 5.10 8.01
C GLY A 219 -6.31 6.19 7.10
N THR A 220 -6.84 5.77 5.95
CA THR A 220 -7.53 6.66 5.03
C THR A 220 -8.86 6.03 4.65
N GLU A 221 -9.93 6.82 4.68
CA GLU A 221 -11.21 6.46 4.09
C GLU A 221 -11.41 7.29 2.83
N VAL A 222 -11.84 6.66 1.75
CA VAL A 222 -12.12 7.32 0.48
C VAL A 222 -13.57 7.09 0.11
N TYR A 223 -14.30 8.16 -0.18
CA TYR A 223 -15.70 8.10 -0.58
C TYR A 223 -15.88 8.72 -1.95
N ILE A 224 -16.55 8.00 -2.84
CA ILE A 224 -16.85 8.45 -4.20
C ILE A 224 -18.37 8.48 -4.34
N MET A 225 -18.89 9.62 -4.78
CA MET A 225 -20.32 9.86 -4.94
C MET A 225 -20.59 10.88 -6.03
N ASP A 226 -21.80 10.88 -6.58
CA ASP A 226 -22.27 11.98 -7.42
C ASP A 226 -22.13 13.32 -6.68
N THR A 227 -21.69 14.37 -7.38
CA THR A 227 -21.39 15.67 -6.77
C THR A 227 -22.60 16.29 -6.05
N ASP A 228 -23.83 15.98 -6.48
CA ASP A 228 -25.07 16.46 -5.86
C ASP A 228 -25.35 15.81 -4.49
N LYS A 229 -24.79 14.63 -4.21
CA LYS A 229 -24.91 13.94 -2.92
C LYS A 229 -23.90 14.42 -1.88
N PHE A 230 -22.80 15.05 -2.32
CA PHE A 230 -21.74 15.52 -1.44
C PHE A 230 -22.23 16.38 -0.26
N PRO A 231 -23.10 17.40 -0.44
CA PRO A 231 -23.57 18.22 0.68
C PRO A 231 -24.32 17.43 1.76
N ARG A 232 -25.12 16.44 1.34
CA ARG A 232 -25.87 15.59 2.27
C ARG A 232 -24.95 14.61 2.97
N TRP A 233 -24.03 14.00 2.23
CA TRP A 233 -23.02 13.12 2.80
C TRP A 233 -22.21 13.87 3.86
N LEU A 234 -21.68 15.06 3.56
CA LEU A 234 -20.85 15.84 4.48
C LEU A 234 -21.51 16.12 5.84
N GLN A 235 -22.84 16.22 5.88
CA GLN A 235 -23.61 16.41 7.13
C GLN A 235 -23.75 15.14 7.97
N SER A 236 -23.56 13.96 7.37
CA SER A 236 -23.74 12.65 7.99
C SER A 236 -22.47 12.04 8.58
N ILE A 237 -21.30 12.56 8.17
CA ILE A 237 -19.98 12.03 8.51
C ILE A 237 -19.42 12.70 9.74
#